data_AF-A0A250ITB4-F1
#
_entry.id   AF-A0A250ITB4-F1
#
_cell.length_a   1.000
_cell.length_b   1.000
_cell.length_c   1.000
_cell.angle_alpha   90.00
_cell.angle_beta   90.00
_cell.angle_gamma   90.00
#
_symmetry.space_group_name_H-M   'P 1'
#
loop_
_entity.id
_entity.type
_entity.pdbx_description
1 polymer ?
#
loop_
_entity_poly.entity_id
_entity_poly.type
_entity_poly.pdbx_seq_one_letter_code
_entity_poly.pdbx_strand_id
1 'polypeptide(L)'
;MNFSRVQPFQKPMSFPLRALLLGVALSSGATGCQPEQDSGREEATRTGEHSLRVANSLTTQALALNAITTNPSASAMLIGGGLQNMFYPLGGSYASLQRQLLDTDAQQLMSYLVSCALDASSQVPWVDPTSGTPRTWKGKLGLCPEWKTGAPSPECKNRVSACLLARNNALGRRVELSLRGEDPSRPGLFALEGVTLPVEYDPVTDAPVPSYTACSTPSTVTTRDCGWKGDGIGRCVPGQLVRLGAGARAPDQCGTGAVLGSASGAPMMLRACEGITGCDDGSARRLAHGVGSCSTNQPSMTFTCPASGVFSVMSQAANSTQTGAVSVQEETGTPAGTAYPLSEAEVFSVREGAYFGNIFEPSALGATVYVDDTGKIHGKQQVIRGSVYRKMYSCQAAGWSDAAAYAANRLCALPSSGSNCAAIPTGTCVNPTAPTYPSSRCALSDGPVVDGDMDFEKCRDSTTGAMWNEPITVFLHDACALMSKAPESCRMNGQK
;
A
#
# COMPACT_ATOMS: atom_id res chain seq x y z
N MET A 1 58.84 20.09 10.85
CA MET A 1 58.57 19.52 12.19
C MET A 1 58.05 18.12 11.97
N ASN A 2 58.69 17.16 12.65
CA ASN A 2 58.54 15.72 12.49
C ASN A 2 57.20 15.17 13.00
N PHE A 3 57.03 13.88 12.69
CA PHE A 3 56.06 12.87 13.15
C PHE A 3 54.85 12.65 12.22
N SER A 4 54.41 11.43 11.95
CA SER A 4 55.03 10.09 11.87
C SER A 4 53.93 9.18 11.32
N ARG A 5 54.29 8.29 10.41
CA ARG A 5 53.40 7.33 9.75
C ARG A 5 53.11 6.15 10.70
N VAL A 6 51.85 5.81 10.93
CA VAL A 6 51.45 4.60 11.68
C VAL A 6 50.88 3.56 10.71
N GLN A 7 51.44 2.35 10.78
CA GLN A 7 51.10 1.15 10.01
C GLN A 7 49.85 0.43 10.58
N PRO A 8 49.18 -0.43 9.79
CA PRO A 8 48.02 -1.20 10.23
C PRO A 8 48.41 -2.43 11.06
N PHE A 9 47.60 -2.73 12.07
CA PHE A 9 47.69 -3.92 12.92
C PHE A 9 47.16 -5.15 12.17
N GLN A 10 48.05 -6.09 11.82
CA GLN A 10 47.72 -7.49 11.56
C GLN A 10 48.00 -8.30 12.83
N LYS A 11 47.07 -9.19 13.21
CA LYS A 11 47.31 -10.26 14.20
C LYS A 11 47.13 -11.61 13.52
N PRO A 12 48.13 -12.51 13.56
CA PRO A 12 47.97 -13.93 13.29
C PRO A 12 47.92 -14.73 14.60
N MET A 13 47.41 -15.96 14.53
CA MET A 13 47.88 -17.21 15.19
C MET A 13 46.68 -18.14 15.38
N SER A 14 46.59 -19.29 14.70
CA SER A 14 47.37 -20.53 14.80
C SER A 14 46.65 -21.59 15.65
N PHE A 15 46.47 -22.74 15.01
CA PHE A 15 45.92 -24.03 15.45
C PHE A 15 46.48 -24.59 16.76
N PRO A 16 45.85 -25.67 17.29
CA PRO A 16 46.59 -26.92 17.21
C PRO A 16 45.80 -28.11 16.63
N LEU A 17 46.55 -28.86 15.82
CA LEU A 17 46.29 -30.22 15.34
C LEU A 17 46.44 -31.24 16.50
N ARG A 18 45.60 -32.28 16.54
CA ARG A 18 46.00 -33.61 17.02
C ARG A 18 45.45 -34.69 16.11
N ALA A 19 46.33 -35.62 15.78
CA ALA A 19 46.23 -36.58 14.70
C ALA A 19 45.86 -37.99 15.17
N LEU A 20 45.28 -38.72 14.21
CA LEU A 20 45.30 -40.16 13.92
C LEU A 20 44.96 -41.18 15.02
N LEU A 21 44.04 -42.09 14.65
CA LEU A 21 44.35 -43.53 14.59
C LEU A 21 43.43 -44.25 13.57
N LEU A 22 44.06 -45.08 12.73
CA LEU A 22 43.46 -45.99 11.75
C LEU A 22 42.79 -47.18 12.47
N GLY A 23 41.66 -47.65 11.92
CA GLY A 23 41.09 -48.96 12.20
C GLY A 23 40.27 -49.44 11.01
N VAL A 24 40.82 -50.41 10.26
CA VAL A 24 40.15 -51.12 9.16
C VAL A 24 39.39 -52.31 9.74
N ALA A 25 38.11 -52.47 9.39
CA ALA A 25 37.38 -53.74 9.51
C ALA A 25 36.36 -53.87 8.37
N LEU A 26 36.37 -55.05 7.73
CA LEU A 26 35.52 -55.44 6.61
C LEU A 26 34.10 -55.86 7.03
N SER A 27 33.21 -55.82 6.02
CA SER A 27 32.00 -56.65 5.79
C SER A 27 30.68 -56.27 6.46
N SER A 28 29.69 -55.88 5.64
CA SER A 28 28.48 -56.68 5.30
C SER A 28 27.42 -55.79 4.66
N GLY A 29 26.80 -56.27 3.58
CA GLY A 29 25.86 -55.50 2.77
C GLY A 29 24.53 -55.18 3.45
N ALA A 30 23.97 -54.04 3.08
CA ALA A 30 22.55 -53.80 3.03
C ALA A 30 22.29 -52.75 1.93
N THR A 31 21.43 -53.11 1.00
CA THR A 31 20.81 -52.22 0.01
C THR A 31 20.13 -51.04 0.71
N GLY A 32 20.60 -49.83 0.44
CA GLY A 32 19.94 -48.59 0.85
C GLY A 32 20.09 -47.56 -0.24
N CYS A 33 18.97 -47.24 -0.92
CA CYS A 33 18.89 -46.19 -1.93
C CYS A 33 19.36 -44.86 -1.33
N GLN A 34 20.38 -44.26 -1.95
CA GLN A 34 20.79 -42.90 -1.66
C GLN A 34 19.99 -41.99 -2.58
N PRO A 35 19.13 -41.08 -2.07
CA PRO A 35 18.60 -40.02 -2.90
C PRO A 35 19.73 -39.03 -3.16
N GLU A 36 19.92 -38.69 -4.43
CA GLU A 36 20.72 -37.55 -4.85
C GLU A 36 20.27 -36.32 -4.10
N GLN A 37 21.24 -35.61 -3.52
CA GLN A 37 21.05 -34.39 -2.79
C GLN A 37 20.79 -33.28 -3.83
N ASP A 38 19.54 -33.20 -4.28
CA ASP A 38 19.04 -32.10 -5.09
C ASP A 38 19.05 -30.84 -4.22
N SER A 39 19.95 -29.91 -4.54
CA SER A 39 19.98 -28.58 -3.96
C SER A 39 18.80 -27.78 -4.51
N GLY A 40 17.60 -28.14 -4.07
CA GLY A 40 16.39 -27.37 -4.26
C GLY A 40 16.53 -26.05 -3.52
N ARG A 41 16.78 -24.97 -4.25
CA ARG A 41 16.35 -23.64 -3.80
C ARG A 41 14.85 -23.74 -3.59
N GLU A 42 14.42 -23.57 -2.35
CA GLU A 42 13.01 -23.45 -1.99
C GLU A 42 12.35 -22.45 -2.94
N GLU A 43 11.40 -22.97 -3.70
CA GLU A 43 10.46 -22.22 -4.50
C GLU A 43 9.68 -21.35 -3.52
N ALA A 44 10.09 -20.08 -3.41
CA ALA A 44 9.39 -19.08 -2.63
C ALA A 44 7.95 -19.02 -3.15
N THR A 45 7.07 -19.70 -2.42
CA THR A 45 5.64 -19.55 -2.58
C THR A 45 5.38 -18.06 -2.40
N ARG A 46 4.85 -17.37 -3.42
CA ARG A 46 4.37 -15.98 -3.33
C ARG A 46 3.14 -15.97 -2.39
N THR A 47 3.37 -16.25 -1.11
CA THR A 47 2.44 -15.97 -0.02
C THR A 47 2.33 -14.46 0.03
N GLY A 48 1.11 -13.95 -0.10
CA GLY A 48 0.85 -12.51 -0.02
C GLY A 48 1.48 -11.95 1.24
N GLU A 49 2.62 -11.28 1.06
CA GLU A 49 3.22 -10.41 2.05
C GLU A 49 2.13 -9.41 2.47
N HIS A 50 2.10 -9.07 3.76
CA HIS A 50 1.14 -8.11 4.30
C HIS A 50 1.37 -6.74 3.66
N SER A 51 0.79 -6.53 2.49
CA SER A 51 0.90 -5.30 1.73
C SER A 51 0.13 -4.19 2.44
N LEU A 52 0.84 -3.15 2.86
CA LEU A 52 0.22 -1.92 3.35
C LEU A 52 -0.13 -0.95 2.22
N ARG A 53 -0.25 -1.47 0.98
CA ARG A 53 -0.83 -0.71 -0.12
C ARG A 53 -2.34 -0.59 0.00
N VAL A 54 -2.82 0.65 -0.03
CA VAL A 54 -4.26 0.94 0.13
C VAL A 54 -4.74 2.11 -0.71
N ALA A 55 -5.97 1.97 -1.19
CA ALA A 55 -6.74 3.05 -1.78
C ALA A 55 -7.17 4.12 -0.75
N ASN A 56 -7.16 5.38 -1.17
CA ASN A 56 -7.51 6.52 -0.33
C ASN A 56 -8.88 7.16 -0.62
N SER A 57 -9.94 6.42 -0.90
CA SER A 57 -11.25 7.02 -1.23
C SER A 57 -12.06 7.54 -0.01
N LEU A 58 -11.46 7.85 1.14
CA LEU A 58 -12.18 8.44 2.29
C LEU A 58 -12.32 9.95 2.06
N THR A 59 -13.53 10.43 1.84
CA THR A 59 -13.72 11.87 1.57
C THR A 59 -13.34 12.71 2.79
N THR A 60 -12.80 13.90 2.55
CA THR A 60 -12.47 14.82 3.66
C THR A 60 -13.69 15.28 4.42
N GLN A 61 -14.85 15.35 3.77
CA GLN A 61 -16.11 15.60 4.46
C GLN A 61 -16.47 14.44 5.40
N ALA A 62 -16.36 13.19 4.93
CA ALA A 62 -16.65 12.03 5.76
C ALA A 62 -15.67 11.87 6.91
N LEU A 63 -14.40 12.24 6.71
CA LEU A 63 -13.44 12.30 7.79
C LEU A 63 -13.74 13.46 8.74
N ALA A 64 -13.89 14.69 8.27
CA ALA A 64 -13.91 15.88 9.12
C ALA A 64 -15.28 16.21 9.73
N LEU A 65 -16.40 15.67 9.23
CA LEU A 65 -17.75 16.04 9.68
C LEU A 65 -18.69 14.82 9.77
N ASN A 66 -18.29 13.76 10.47
CA ASN A 66 -19.12 12.57 10.71
C ASN A 66 -19.63 12.45 12.15
N ALA A 67 -20.77 11.77 12.33
CA ALA A 67 -21.41 11.62 13.63
C ALA A 67 -20.72 10.66 14.62
N ILE A 68 -19.57 10.06 14.30
CA ILE A 68 -18.91 9.08 15.20
C ILE A 68 -17.63 9.64 15.84
N THR A 69 -16.67 10.11 15.04
CA THR A 69 -15.39 10.67 15.54
C THR A 69 -15.45 12.18 15.78
N THR A 70 -16.47 12.88 15.26
CA THR A 70 -16.75 14.28 15.63
C THR A 70 -17.94 14.41 16.60
N ASN A 71 -18.29 13.31 17.26
CA ASN A 71 -19.24 13.30 18.38
C ASN A 71 -18.47 12.91 19.65
N PRO A 72 -18.28 13.82 20.62
CA PRO A 72 -17.51 13.52 21.82
C PRO A 72 -17.97 12.25 22.56
N SER A 73 -19.28 12.06 22.70
CA SER A 73 -19.86 10.90 23.39
C SER A 73 -19.68 9.61 22.59
N ALA A 74 -19.89 9.65 21.28
CA ALA A 74 -19.71 8.47 20.43
C ALA A 74 -18.24 8.07 20.32
N SER A 75 -17.33 9.05 20.23
CA SER A 75 -15.88 8.84 20.23
C SER A 75 -15.42 8.19 21.53
N ALA A 76 -15.89 8.67 22.68
CA ALA A 76 -15.58 8.09 23.98
C ALA A 76 -16.06 6.64 24.11
N MET A 77 -17.26 6.33 23.61
CA MET A 77 -17.78 4.95 23.56
C MET A 77 -16.95 4.06 22.61
N LEU A 78 -16.60 4.56 21.43
CA LEU A 78 -15.86 3.83 20.40
C LEU A 78 -14.46 3.39 20.89
N ILE A 79 -13.77 4.24 21.66
CA ILE A 79 -12.46 3.92 22.24
C ILE A 79 -12.55 3.24 23.62
N GLY A 80 -13.76 3.05 24.15
CA GLY A 80 -13.99 2.46 25.47
C GLY A 80 -14.02 0.93 25.48
N GLY A 81 -14.05 0.28 24.31
CA GLY A 81 -14.16 -1.18 24.19
C GLY A 81 -13.81 -1.72 22.81
N GLY A 82 -14.09 -3.00 22.58
CA GLY A 82 -13.82 -3.70 21.31
C GLY A 82 -14.93 -3.54 20.27
N LEU A 83 -14.53 -3.43 19.00
CA LEU A 83 -15.42 -3.16 17.86
C LEU A 83 -16.44 -4.28 17.59
N GLN A 84 -16.11 -5.55 17.88
CA GLN A 84 -16.87 -6.71 17.41
C GLN A 84 -18.34 -6.73 17.84
N ASN A 85 -18.66 -6.19 19.03
CA ASN A 85 -20.00 -6.25 19.62
C ASN A 85 -20.67 -4.87 19.76
N MET A 86 -20.04 -3.80 19.28
CA MET A 86 -20.57 -2.44 19.41
C MET A 86 -21.75 -2.18 18.48
N PHE A 87 -21.78 -2.85 17.32
CA PHE A 87 -22.69 -2.50 16.23
C PHE A 87 -23.69 -3.61 15.88
N TYR A 88 -23.60 -4.76 16.57
CA TYR A 88 -24.53 -5.87 16.45
C TYR A 88 -24.50 -6.77 17.70
N PRO A 89 -25.66 -7.23 18.22
CA PRO A 89 -27.03 -6.83 17.83
C PRO A 89 -27.34 -5.37 18.20
N LEU A 90 -28.42 -4.83 17.61
CA LEU A 90 -28.86 -3.47 17.92
C LEU A 90 -29.38 -3.34 19.36
N GLY A 91 -29.17 -2.18 19.97
CA GLY A 91 -29.66 -1.82 21.30
C GLY A 91 -28.60 -1.93 22.40
N GLY A 92 -29.08 -2.07 23.64
CA GLY A 92 -28.22 -2.17 24.83
C GLY A 92 -27.39 -0.92 25.09
N SER A 93 -26.21 -1.12 25.71
CA SER A 93 -25.30 -0.03 26.12
C SER A 93 -24.73 0.78 24.95
N TYR A 94 -24.82 0.28 23.71
CA TYR A 94 -24.28 0.93 22.51
C TYR A 94 -25.34 1.56 21.62
N ALA A 95 -26.63 1.58 22.03
CA ALA A 95 -27.72 2.10 21.20
C ALA A 95 -27.48 3.53 20.68
N SER A 96 -26.91 4.40 21.53
CA SER A 96 -26.57 5.79 21.18
C SER A 96 -25.43 5.89 20.16
N LEU A 97 -24.43 5.01 20.26
CA LEU A 97 -23.33 4.89 19.30
C LEU A 97 -23.84 4.34 17.95
N GLN A 98 -24.62 3.26 17.99
CA GLN A 98 -25.21 2.63 16.80
C GLN A 98 -26.08 3.60 16.00
N ARG A 99 -26.84 4.46 16.69
CA ARG A 99 -27.67 5.49 16.05
C ARG A 99 -26.85 6.47 15.21
N GLN A 100 -25.60 6.73 15.57
CA GLN A 100 -24.75 7.64 14.81
C GLN A 100 -24.49 7.13 13.38
N LEU A 101 -24.66 5.82 13.13
CA LEU A 101 -24.56 5.23 11.79
C LEU A 101 -25.72 5.59 10.86
N LEU A 102 -26.75 6.32 11.32
CA LEU A 102 -27.71 6.96 10.39
C LEU A 102 -27.03 8.03 9.52
N ASP A 103 -25.86 8.52 9.93
CA ASP A 103 -24.99 9.33 9.10
C ASP A 103 -24.15 8.45 8.15
N THR A 104 -24.35 8.61 6.83
CA THR A 104 -23.61 7.87 5.80
C THR A 104 -22.11 8.13 5.83
N ASP A 105 -21.69 9.34 6.25
CA ASP A 105 -20.28 9.67 6.41
C ASP A 105 -19.64 8.90 7.57
N ALA A 106 -20.40 8.66 8.64
CA ALA A 106 -19.96 7.81 9.76
C ALA A 106 -19.82 6.35 9.32
N GLN A 107 -20.73 5.86 8.46
CA GLN A 107 -20.60 4.52 7.87
C GLN A 107 -19.34 4.40 6.99
N GLN A 108 -19.05 5.42 6.17
CA GLN A 108 -17.84 5.46 5.35
C GLN A 108 -16.59 5.45 6.23
N LEU A 109 -16.53 6.32 7.24
CA LEU A 109 -15.42 6.35 8.19
C LEU A 109 -15.21 4.99 8.86
N MET A 110 -16.29 4.34 9.34
CA MET A 110 -16.20 3.04 10.01
C MET A 110 -15.64 1.94 9.10
N SER A 111 -16.00 1.94 7.82
CA SER A 111 -15.40 1.02 6.83
C SER A 111 -13.88 1.20 6.76
N TYR A 112 -13.40 2.45 6.73
CA TYR A 112 -11.97 2.75 6.71
C TYR A 112 -11.29 2.48 8.05
N LEU A 113 -11.95 2.74 9.18
CA LEU A 113 -11.43 2.46 10.52
C LEU A 113 -11.20 0.98 10.71
N VAL A 114 -12.19 0.14 10.40
CA VAL A 114 -12.07 -1.31 10.48
C VAL A 114 -11.02 -1.83 9.51
N SER A 115 -10.96 -1.28 8.29
CA SER A 115 -9.95 -1.63 7.28
C SER A 115 -8.52 -1.28 7.72
N CYS A 116 -8.31 -0.15 8.42
CA CYS A 116 -7.01 0.23 8.99
C CYS A 116 -6.67 -0.61 10.24
N ALA A 117 -7.61 -0.78 11.16
CA ALA A 117 -7.36 -1.41 12.45
C ALA A 117 -7.18 -2.92 12.35
N LEU A 118 -8.06 -3.61 11.62
CA LEU A 118 -8.12 -5.07 11.62
C LEU A 118 -7.48 -5.65 10.34
N ASP A 119 -6.97 -6.87 10.43
CA ASP A 119 -6.39 -7.61 9.30
C ASP A 119 -7.47 -8.15 8.34
N ALA A 120 -7.05 -8.62 7.16
CA ALA A 120 -7.93 -9.14 6.11
C ALA A 120 -8.78 -10.36 6.52
N SER A 121 -8.42 -11.08 7.59
CA SER A 121 -9.20 -12.22 8.11
C SER A 121 -10.29 -11.79 9.10
N SER A 122 -10.25 -10.53 9.56
CA SER A 122 -11.14 -9.98 10.56
C SER A 122 -12.25 -9.13 9.96
N GLN A 123 -13.40 -9.14 10.62
CA GLN A 123 -14.57 -8.39 10.20
C GLN A 123 -15.44 -7.95 11.39
N VAL A 124 -16.17 -6.85 11.22
CA VAL A 124 -17.07 -6.30 12.24
C VAL A 124 -18.51 -6.30 11.70
N PRO A 125 -19.43 -7.06 12.31
CA PRO A 125 -20.83 -7.06 11.92
C PRO A 125 -21.50 -5.76 12.38
N TRP A 126 -22.42 -5.25 11.57
CA TRP A 126 -23.29 -4.14 11.94
C TRP A 126 -24.64 -4.29 11.24
N VAL A 127 -25.65 -3.55 11.69
CA VAL A 127 -26.93 -3.45 10.98
C VAL A 127 -27.06 -2.07 10.40
N ASP A 128 -27.33 -2.01 9.10
CA ASP A 128 -27.65 -0.77 8.40
C ASP A 128 -28.92 -0.16 9.01
N PRO A 129 -28.82 1.00 9.68
CA PRO A 129 -29.97 1.57 10.39
C PRO A 129 -31.01 2.14 9.43
N THR A 130 -30.68 2.32 8.15
CA THR A 130 -31.62 2.79 7.12
C THR A 130 -32.38 1.63 6.49
N SER A 131 -31.71 0.51 6.23
CA SER A 131 -32.33 -0.66 5.56
C SER A 131 -32.71 -1.82 6.49
N GLY A 132 -32.25 -1.80 7.74
CA GLY A 132 -32.37 -2.92 8.68
C GLY A 132 -31.55 -4.17 8.30
N THR A 133 -30.75 -4.09 7.24
CA THR A 133 -30.04 -5.24 6.70
C THR A 133 -28.72 -5.47 7.44
N PRO A 134 -28.40 -6.71 7.86
CA PRO A 134 -27.08 -7.04 8.38
C PRO A 134 -25.99 -6.79 7.33
N ARG A 135 -24.94 -6.09 7.73
CA ARG A 135 -23.79 -5.72 6.92
C ARG A 135 -22.51 -6.05 7.68
N THR A 136 -21.38 -5.89 7.01
CA THR A 136 -20.08 -6.20 7.59
C THR A 136 -19.03 -5.24 7.05
N TRP A 137 -18.25 -4.66 7.96
CA TRP A 137 -16.99 -3.99 7.59
C TRP A 137 -15.85 -5.00 7.65
N LYS A 138 -14.98 -4.98 6.64
CA LYS A 138 -13.86 -5.92 6.51
C LYS A 138 -12.55 -5.24 6.89
N GLY A 139 -11.71 -5.93 7.65
CA GLY A 139 -10.34 -5.52 7.90
C GLY A 139 -9.47 -5.62 6.64
N LYS A 140 -8.29 -5.00 6.67
CA LYS A 140 -7.26 -5.13 5.63
C LYS A 140 -5.87 -5.08 6.24
N LEU A 141 -5.51 -4.00 6.92
CA LEU A 141 -4.12 -3.68 7.28
C LEU A 141 -3.65 -4.26 8.61
N GLY A 142 -4.54 -4.44 9.58
CA GLY A 142 -4.15 -4.97 10.89
C GLY A 142 -3.23 -4.05 11.69
N LEU A 143 -3.39 -2.72 11.61
CA LEU A 143 -2.55 -1.78 12.37
C LEU A 143 -2.86 -1.78 13.87
N CYS A 144 -4.02 -2.29 14.26
CA CYS A 144 -4.49 -2.39 15.64
C CYS A 144 -5.48 -3.56 15.82
N PRO A 145 -4.98 -4.81 15.77
CA PRO A 145 -5.83 -5.98 15.89
C PRO A 145 -6.50 -6.10 17.27
N GLU A 146 -5.90 -5.53 18.32
CA GLU A 146 -6.44 -5.57 19.69
C GLU A 146 -7.79 -4.87 19.83
N TRP A 147 -8.09 -3.88 18.97
CA TRP A 147 -9.35 -3.15 19.01
C TRP A 147 -10.55 -4.00 18.59
N LYS A 148 -10.32 -5.19 18.02
CA LYS A 148 -11.41 -6.12 17.72
C LYS A 148 -12.19 -6.49 18.98
N THR A 149 -11.48 -6.80 20.07
CA THR A 149 -12.05 -7.38 21.30
C THR A 149 -11.86 -6.52 22.53
N GLY A 150 -10.90 -5.59 22.54
CA GLY A 150 -10.60 -4.71 23.67
C GLY A 150 -10.58 -3.23 23.28
N ALA A 151 -10.47 -2.37 24.30
CA ALA A 151 -10.21 -0.95 24.07
C ALA A 151 -8.81 -0.77 23.45
N PRO A 152 -8.65 0.14 22.48
CA PRO A 152 -7.38 0.35 21.81
C PRO A 152 -6.35 1.05 22.71
N SER A 153 -5.09 0.64 22.58
CA SER A 153 -3.94 1.34 23.18
C SER A 153 -3.76 2.75 22.60
N PRO A 154 -3.05 3.66 23.29
CA PRO A 154 -2.66 4.96 22.71
C PRO A 154 -1.93 4.81 21.37
N GLU A 155 -0.98 3.90 21.27
CA GLU A 155 -0.15 3.64 20.08
C GLU A 155 -1.04 3.15 18.92
N CYS A 156 -1.97 2.24 19.21
CA CYS A 156 -2.98 1.83 18.25
C CYS A 156 -3.81 3.00 17.72
N LYS A 157 -4.35 3.84 18.61
CA LYS A 157 -5.16 4.98 18.19
C LYS A 157 -4.37 5.91 17.29
N ASN A 158 -3.09 6.12 17.59
CA ASN A 158 -2.22 6.96 16.80
C ASN A 158 -1.98 6.38 15.39
N ARG A 159 -1.63 5.09 15.28
CA ARG A 159 -1.46 4.42 13.97
C ARG A 159 -2.75 4.41 13.15
N VAL A 160 -3.88 4.09 13.76
CA VAL A 160 -5.17 4.07 13.05
C VAL A 160 -5.56 5.48 12.62
N SER A 161 -5.32 6.50 13.45
CA SER A 161 -5.55 7.90 13.07
C SER A 161 -4.67 8.33 11.90
N ALA A 162 -3.38 7.97 11.93
CA ALA A 162 -2.45 8.22 10.83
C ALA A 162 -2.91 7.53 9.54
N CYS A 163 -3.36 6.28 9.60
CA CYS A 163 -3.90 5.55 8.46
C CYS A 163 -5.16 6.19 7.88
N LEU A 164 -6.10 6.59 8.74
CA LEU A 164 -7.33 7.27 8.31
C LEU A 164 -7.03 8.58 7.58
N LEU A 165 -6.08 9.36 8.09
CA LEU A 165 -5.66 10.60 7.45
C LEU A 165 -4.86 10.36 6.17
N ALA A 166 -3.97 9.37 6.15
CA ALA A 166 -3.30 8.94 4.93
C ALA A 166 -4.32 8.54 3.86
N ARG A 167 -5.44 7.93 4.24
CA ARG A 167 -6.51 7.55 3.31
C ARG A 167 -7.53 8.65 3.03
N ASN A 168 -7.37 9.85 3.58
CA ASN A 168 -8.18 11.01 3.24
C ASN A 168 -8.02 11.34 1.76
N ASN A 169 -9.06 11.81 1.07
CA ASN A 169 -8.97 12.31 -0.29
C ASN A 169 -10.14 13.26 -0.58
N ALA A 170 -9.82 14.54 -0.74
CA ALA A 170 -10.82 15.56 -1.04
C ALA A 170 -11.54 15.34 -2.38
N LEU A 171 -10.94 14.57 -3.31
CA LEU A 171 -11.48 14.32 -4.64
C LEU A 171 -12.36 13.08 -4.72
N GLY A 172 -12.35 12.23 -3.68
CA GLY A 172 -13.03 10.94 -3.69
C GLY A 172 -12.51 9.96 -4.76
N ARG A 173 -11.36 10.24 -5.38
CA ARG A 173 -10.73 9.34 -6.35
C ARG A 173 -10.06 8.17 -5.63
N ARG A 174 -9.93 7.05 -6.33
CA ARG A 174 -9.20 5.90 -5.83
C ARG A 174 -7.75 5.98 -6.28
N VAL A 175 -6.86 6.36 -5.37
CA VAL A 175 -5.42 6.31 -5.62
C VAL A 175 -4.81 5.33 -4.63
N GLU A 176 -4.02 4.40 -5.18
CA GLU A 176 -3.26 3.46 -4.37
C GLU A 176 -2.10 4.19 -3.70
N LEU A 177 -1.93 3.97 -2.41
CA LEU A 177 -0.87 4.54 -1.57
C LEU A 177 0.01 3.42 -1.05
N SER A 178 1.31 3.66 -0.93
CA SER A 178 2.21 2.86 -0.10
C SER A 178 2.31 3.52 1.27
N LEU A 179 1.82 2.84 2.32
CA LEU A 179 1.93 3.32 3.70
C LEU A 179 3.17 2.71 4.36
N ARG A 180 4.03 3.55 4.91
CA ARG A 180 5.31 3.17 5.53
C ARG A 180 5.41 3.73 6.94
N GLY A 181 6.12 3.03 7.81
CA GLY A 181 6.07 3.28 9.25
C GLY A 181 6.71 2.15 10.03
N GLU A 182 6.64 2.23 11.35
CA GLU A 182 7.19 1.19 12.21
C GLU A 182 6.20 0.68 13.27
N ASP A 183 6.35 -0.60 13.61
CA ASP A 183 5.82 -1.17 14.84
C ASP A 183 6.91 -2.07 15.46
N PRO A 184 7.68 -1.59 16.45
CA PRO A 184 8.73 -2.38 17.07
C PRO A 184 8.25 -3.73 17.66
N SER A 185 6.96 -3.84 17.99
CA SER A 185 6.36 -5.09 18.47
C SER A 185 6.08 -6.09 17.33
N ARG A 186 6.01 -5.61 16.09
CA ARG A 186 5.74 -6.39 14.87
C ARG A 186 6.57 -5.84 13.69
N PRO A 187 7.90 -6.11 13.66
CA PRO A 187 8.80 -5.51 12.67
C PRO A 187 8.42 -5.72 11.20
N GLY A 188 7.76 -6.83 10.87
CA GLY A 188 7.31 -7.12 9.50
C GLY A 188 6.00 -6.43 9.08
N LEU A 189 5.36 -5.63 9.94
CA LEU A 189 4.06 -5.04 9.65
C LEU A 189 4.09 -4.10 8.43
N PHE A 190 5.16 -3.31 8.31
CA PHE A 190 5.36 -2.32 7.25
C PHE A 190 6.38 -2.78 6.20
N ALA A 191 6.66 -4.09 6.12
CA ALA A 191 7.57 -4.62 5.12
C ALA A 191 7.06 -4.29 3.70
N LEU A 192 7.98 -3.82 2.85
CA LEU A 192 7.68 -3.50 1.46
C LEU A 192 7.68 -4.76 0.59
N GLU A 193 6.76 -4.80 -0.37
CA GLU A 193 6.71 -5.91 -1.32
C GLU A 193 7.96 -5.96 -2.21
N GLY A 194 8.58 -7.14 -2.33
CA GLY A 194 9.67 -7.36 -3.28
C GLY A 194 9.20 -7.29 -4.75
N VAL A 195 7.91 -7.56 -5.00
CA VAL A 195 7.26 -7.45 -6.32
C VAL A 195 5.90 -6.80 -6.15
N THR A 196 5.70 -5.64 -6.79
CA THR A 196 4.41 -4.94 -6.70
C THR A 196 3.40 -5.49 -7.69
N LEU A 197 2.27 -5.95 -7.16
CA LEU A 197 1.15 -6.40 -7.98
C LEU A 197 0.33 -5.21 -8.51
N PRO A 198 -0.16 -5.30 -9.77
CA PRO A 198 -1.03 -4.28 -10.35
C PRO A 198 -2.28 -4.00 -9.52
N VAL A 199 -2.74 -2.75 -9.57
CA VAL A 199 -3.97 -2.30 -8.89
C VAL A 199 -5.20 -2.89 -9.60
N GLU A 200 -6.15 -3.40 -8.80
CA GLU A 200 -7.33 -4.11 -9.30
C GLU A 200 -8.56 -3.21 -9.54
N TYR A 201 -8.44 -1.91 -9.28
CA TYR A 201 -9.52 -0.95 -9.40
C TYR A 201 -9.11 0.20 -10.33
N ASP A 202 -10.06 0.67 -11.12
CA ASP A 202 -9.86 1.82 -11.98
C ASP A 202 -9.79 3.11 -11.14
N PRO A 203 -8.71 3.90 -11.28
CA PRO A 203 -8.49 5.08 -10.43
C PRO A 203 -9.46 6.24 -10.70
N VAL A 204 -10.13 6.23 -11.86
CA VAL A 204 -11.07 7.28 -12.26
C VAL A 204 -12.49 6.93 -11.80
N THR A 205 -12.90 5.67 -11.98
CA THR A 205 -14.28 5.24 -11.69
C THR A 205 -14.46 4.57 -10.33
N ASP A 206 -13.37 4.18 -9.65
CA ASP A 206 -13.39 3.33 -8.43
C ASP A 206 -14.12 1.99 -8.65
N ALA A 207 -14.28 1.58 -9.92
CA ALA A 207 -14.85 0.28 -10.25
C ALA A 207 -13.75 -0.80 -10.24
N PRO A 208 -14.06 -2.02 -9.77
CA PRO A 208 -13.14 -3.15 -9.95
C PRO A 208 -12.95 -3.40 -11.45
N VAL A 209 -11.72 -3.67 -11.88
CA VAL A 209 -11.44 -4.06 -13.26
C VAL A 209 -12.00 -5.47 -13.48
N PRO A 210 -12.98 -5.66 -14.40
CA PRO A 210 -13.64 -6.94 -14.65
C PRO A 210 -12.67 -8.12 -14.79
N SER A 211 -11.54 -7.91 -15.45
CA SER A 211 -10.49 -8.90 -15.64
C SER A 211 -10.07 -9.64 -14.36
N TYR A 212 -10.06 -9.00 -13.19
CA TYR A 212 -9.71 -9.65 -11.91
C TYR A 212 -10.84 -10.47 -11.28
N THR A 213 -12.06 -10.36 -11.80
CA THR A 213 -13.19 -11.14 -11.31
C THR A 213 -13.13 -12.56 -11.86
N ALA A 214 -13.44 -13.56 -11.03
CA ALA A 214 -13.52 -14.94 -11.50
C ALA A 214 -14.52 -15.09 -12.67
N CYS A 215 -14.22 -15.96 -13.63
CA CYS A 215 -15.13 -16.23 -14.74
C CYS A 215 -16.42 -16.89 -14.25
N SER A 216 -17.57 -16.32 -14.62
CA SER A 216 -18.88 -16.89 -14.31
C SER A 216 -19.15 -18.20 -15.06
N THR A 217 -18.57 -18.35 -16.24
CA THR A 217 -18.62 -19.58 -17.04
C THR A 217 -17.21 -20.00 -17.49
N PRO A 218 -16.94 -21.30 -17.60
CA PRO A 218 -15.72 -21.81 -18.23
C PRO A 218 -15.50 -21.18 -19.62
N SER A 219 -14.28 -20.72 -19.89
CA SER A 219 -13.94 -20.05 -21.14
C SER A 219 -12.52 -20.38 -21.59
N THR A 220 -12.37 -20.60 -22.89
CA THR A 220 -11.09 -20.72 -23.61
C THR A 220 -10.80 -19.51 -24.49
N VAL A 221 -11.65 -18.48 -24.42
CA VAL A 221 -11.43 -17.21 -25.15
C VAL A 221 -10.23 -16.52 -24.54
N THR A 222 -9.26 -16.18 -25.38
CA THR A 222 -7.98 -15.60 -24.94
C THR A 222 -8.10 -14.12 -24.59
N THR A 223 -9.04 -13.42 -25.22
CA THR A 223 -9.36 -12.00 -24.98
C THR A 223 -10.40 -11.77 -23.87
N ARG A 224 -10.71 -12.78 -23.06
CA ARG A 224 -11.73 -12.64 -22.00
C ARG A 224 -11.29 -11.64 -20.92
N ASP A 225 -12.26 -11.05 -20.23
CA ASP A 225 -12.06 -10.11 -19.13
C ASP A 225 -12.51 -10.71 -17.80
N CYS A 226 -12.02 -11.92 -17.52
CA CYS A 226 -12.24 -12.60 -16.25
C CYS A 226 -11.11 -13.59 -15.93
N GLY A 227 -10.88 -13.79 -14.63
CA GLY A 227 -9.95 -14.76 -14.06
C GLY A 227 -8.49 -14.33 -14.13
N TRP A 228 -8.16 -13.12 -14.55
CA TRP A 228 -6.78 -12.64 -14.59
C TRP A 228 -6.23 -12.45 -13.19
N LYS A 229 -4.92 -12.68 -13.06
CA LYS A 229 -4.15 -12.36 -11.85
C LYS A 229 -3.06 -11.36 -12.20
N GLY A 230 -2.82 -10.41 -11.31
CA GLY A 230 -1.68 -9.52 -11.44
C GLY A 230 -0.37 -10.31 -11.37
N ASP A 231 0.61 -9.96 -12.19
CA ASP A 231 1.95 -10.56 -12.12
C ASP A 231 2.99 -9.57 -11.59
N GLY A 232 3.03 -8.35 -12.13
CA GLY A 232 3.98 -7.32 -11.70
C GLY A 232 3.82 -5.99 -12.42
N ILE A 233 4.57 -4.99 -11.97
CA ILE A 233 4.68 -3.66 -12.59
C ILE A 233 6.09 -3.49 -13.12
N GLY A 234 6.24 -2.83 -14.27
CA GLY A 234 7.52 -2.52 -14.89
C GLY A 234 7.66 -1.05 -15.24
N ARG A 235 8.91 -0.63 -15.47
CA ARG A 235 9.25 0.67 -16.06
C ARG A 235 10.01 0.48 -17.36
N CYS A 236 9.90 1.45 -18.25
CA CYS A 236 10.60 1.49 -19.52
C CYS A 236 10.77 2.93 -20.00
N VAL A 237 11.64 3.15 -21.00
CA VAL A 237 11.79 4.46 -21.64
C VAL A 237 10.63 4.69 -22.62
N PRO A 238 9.86 5.80 -22.52
CA PRO A 238 8.76 6.08 -23.43
C PRO A 238 9.14 5.93 -24.91
N GLY A 239 8.30 5.24 -25.69
CA GLY A 239 8.53 4.98 -27.11
C GLY A 239 9.50 3.84 -27.43
N GLN A 240 10.20 3.27 -26.44
CA GLN A 240 11.07 2.10 -26.64
C GLN A 240 10.24 0.82 -26.82
N LEU A 241 10.71 -0.13 -27.64
CA LEU A 241 10.14 -1.48 -27.67
C LEU A 241 10.47 -2.26 -26.39
N VAL A 242 9.44 -2.82 -25.78
CA VAL A 242 9.52 -3.71 -24.62
C VAL A 242 9.15 -5.12 -25.08
N ARG A 243 9.96 -6.10 -24.67
CA ARG A 243 9.75 -7.53 -24.93
C ARG A 243 9.69 -8.28 -23.61
N LEU A 244 8.60 -9.00 -23.40
CA LEU A 244 8.37 -9.82 -22.21
C LEU A 244 7.96 -11.23 -22.62
N GLY A 245 8.29 -12.23 -21.81
CA GLY A 245 7.78 -13.57 -22.01
C GLY A 245 7.82 -14.44 -20.76
N ALA A 246 7.09 -15.55 -20.86
CA ALA A 246 7.02 -16.59 -19.85
C ALA A 246 7.17 -17.96 -20.53
N GLY A 247 8.39 -18.29 -20.93
CA GLY A 247 8.78 -19.54 -21.59
C GLY A 247 8.82 -19.49 -23.12
N ALA A 248 8.74 -18.31 -23.74
CA ALA A 248 8.84 -18.14 -25.20
C ALA A 248 9.77 -16.98 -25.58
N ARG A 249 10.26 -17.02 -26.82
CA ARG A 249 10.97 -15.89 -27.46
C ARG A 249 9.96 -14.82 -27.82
N ALA A 250 10.38 -13.56 -27.84
CA ALA A 250 9.49 -12.47 -28.26
C ALA A 250 9.01 -12.68 -29.71
N PRO A 251 7.76 -12.29 -30.07
CA PRO A 251 7.20 -12.55 -31.40
C PRO A 251 8.02 -11.99 -32.56
N ASP A 252 8.69 -10.85 -32.37
CA ASP A 252 9.56 -10.21 -33.36
C ASP A 252 11.01 -10.71 -33.34
N GLN A 253 11.31 -11.74 -32.54
CA GLN A 253 12.64 -12.32 -32.35
C GLN A 253 12.64 -13.87 -32.39
N CYS A 254 11.65 -14.50 -33.03
CA CYS A 254 11.51 -15.96 -33.01
C CYS A 254 12.75 -16.73 -33.51
N GLY A 255 13.53 -16.17 -34.44
CA GLY A 255 14.73 -16.81 -34.97
C GLY A 255 16.03 -16.49 -34.24
N THR A 256 16.06 -15.45 -33.40
CA THR A 256 17.31 -14.82 -32.93
C THR A 256 17.34 -14.47 -31.44
N GLY A 257 16.22 -14.08 -30.84
CA GLY A 257 16.18 -13.59 -29.46
C GLY A 257 16.04 -14.70 -28.44
N ALA A 258 16.50 -14.48 -27.21
CA ALA A 258 16.45 -15.49 -26.15
C ALA A 258 15.02 -15.89 -25.74
N VAL A 259 14.87 -17.08 -25.16
CA VAL A 259 13.63 -17.45 -24.47
C VAL A 259 13.54 -16.61 -23.19
N LEU A 260 12.41 -15.94 -22.99
CA LEU A 260 12.19 -15.07 -21.84
C LEU A 260 11.33 -15.79 -20.81
N GLY A 261 11.78 -15.81 -19.55
CA GLY A 261 11.02 -16.34 -18.43
C GLY A 261 10.69 -17.83 -18.54
N SER A 262 9.71 -18.27 -17.78
CA SER A 262 9.21 -19.65 -17.79
C SER A 262 7.71 -19.70 -17.47
N ALA A 263 7.05 -20.79 -17.87
CA ALA A 263 5.71 -21.10 -17.39
C ALA A 263 5.49 -22.60 -17.33
N SER A 264 4.61 -23.03 -16.43
CA SER A 264 4.34 -24.43 -16.12
C SER A 264 2.85 -24.69 -15.90
N GLY A 265 2.44 -25.95 -16.03
CA GLY A 265 1.03 -26.36 -15.94
C GLY A 265 0.28 -26.12 -17.24
N ALA A 266 -0.86 -25.42 -17.16
CA ALA A 266 -1.66 -25.09 -18.33
C ALA A 266 -0.94 -24.11 -19.28
N PRO A 267 -1.26 -24.09 -20.58
CA PRO A 267 -0.84 -23.02 -21.48
C PRO A 267 -1.26 -21.67 -20.90
N MET A 268 -0.32 -20.75 -20.76
CA MET A 268 -0.54 -19.45 -20.13
C MET A 268 -0.74 -18.35 -21.16
N MET A 269 -1.33 -17.25 -20.72
CA MET A 269 -1.52 -16.01 -21.47
C MET A 269 -1.03 -14.85 -20.62
N LEU A 270 -0.59 -13.79 -21.29
CA LEU A 270 -0.15 -12.56 -20.67
C LEU A 270 -0.90 -11.36 -21.28
N ARG A 271 -1.09 -10.31 -20.49
CA ARG A 271 -1.58 -9.01 -20.97
C ARG A 271 -0.79 -7.90 -20.30
N ALA A 272 -0.34 -6.93 -21.10
CA ALA A 272 0.31 -5.73 -20.61
C ALA A 272 -0.64 -4.53 -20.72
N CYS A 273 -0.65 -3.70 -19.69
CA CYS A 273 -1.50 -2.53 -19.54
C CYS A 273 -0.65 -1.30 -19.20
N GLU A 274 -1.09 -0.13 -19.63
CA GLU A 274 -0.47 1.15 -19.29
C GLU A 274 -0.68 1.50 -17.80
N GLY A 275 0.39 1.97 -17.15
CA GLY A 275 0.38 2.35 -15.74
C GLY A 275 0.38 1.16 -14.79
N ILE A 276 0.06 1.43 -13.52
CA ILE A 276 0.14 0.44 -12.43
C ILE A 276 -1.14 -0.40 -12.26
N THR A 277 -2.16 -0.17 -13.06
CA THR A 277 -3.48 -0.80 -12.93
C THR A 277 -3.71 -1.78 -14.07
N GLY A 278 -4.30 -2.94 -13.77
CA GLY A 278 -4.74 -3.87 -14.81
C GLY A 278 -5.80 -3.28 -15.74
N CYS A 279 -6.06 -3.97 -16.85
CA CYS A 279 -6.98 -3.52 -17.88
C CYS A 279 -7.71 -4.68 -18.57
N ASP A 280 -8.91 -4.38 -19.05
CA ASP A 280 -9.70 -5.24 -19.93
C ASP A 280 -9.16 -5.23 -21.36
N ASP A 281 -9.53 -6.23 -22.18
CA ASP A 281 -9.00 -6.39 -23.53
C ASP A 281 -9.36 -5.21 -24.44
N GLY A 282 -10.60 -4.72 -24.33
CA GLY A 282 -11.09 -3.57 -25.07
C GLY A 282 -10.62 -2.21 -24.53
N SER A 283 -9.82 -2.19 -23.46
CA SER A 283 -9.37 -0.95 -22.83
C SER A 283 -8.35 -0.21 -23.70
N ALA A 284 -8.45 1.11 -23.75
CA ALA A 284 -7.42 1.97 -24.34
C ALA A 284 -6.05 1.84 -23.64
N ARG A 285 -6.04 1.35 -22.39
CA ARG A 285 -4.82 1.09 -21.62
C ARG A 285 -4.11 -0.21 -22.03
N ARG A 286 -4.72 -1.07 -22.85
CA ARG A 286 -4.09 -2.33 -23.25
C ARG A 286 -2.94 -2.07 -24.22
N LEU A 287 -1.73 -2.47 -23.82
CA LEU A 287 -0.51 -2.33 -24.61
C LEU A 287 -0.26 -3.54 -25.51
N ALA A 288 -0.43 -4.74 -24.96
CA ALA A 288 -0.29 -5.98 -25.69
C ALA A 288 -1.00 -7.16 -25.03
N HIS A 289 -1.21 -8.20 -25.82
CA HIS A 289 -1.72 -9.49 -25.38
C HIS A 289 -0.84 -10.60 -25.97
N GLY A 290 -0.35 -11.47 -25.11
CA GLY A 290 0.54 -12.57 -25.47
C GLY A 290 -0.12 -13.92 -25.25
N VAL A 291 -0.26 -14.68 -26.33
CA VAL A 291 -0.63 -16.10 -26.36
C VAL A 291 0.44 -16.86 -27.12
N GLY A 292 0.58 -18.16 -26.89
CA GLY A 292 1.56 -19.07 -27.52
C GLY A 292 2.32 -18.51 -28.73
N SER A 293 3.64 -18.33 -28.60
CA SER A 293 4.47 -17.63 -29.58
C SER A 293 5.63 -18.49 -30.10
N CYS A 294 6.13 -18.16 -31.30
CA CYS A 294 7.30 -18.80 -31.93
C CYS A 294 7.23 -20.34 -31.98
N SER A 295 6.09 -20.88 -32.40
CA SER A 295 5.80 -22.31 -32.47
C SER A 295 5.81 -23.04 -31.11
N THR A 296 5.68 -22.29 -30.01
CA THR A 296 5.48 -22.81 -28.66
C THR A 296 4.07 -22.46 -28.16
N ASN A 297 3.58 -23.18 -27.15
CA ASN A 297 2.33 -22.83 -26.46
C ASN A 297 2.54 -21.81 -25.32
N GLN A 298 3.76 -21.30 -25.15
CA GLN A 298 4.13 -20.40 -24.08
C GLN A 298 3.98 -18.93 -24.52
N PRO A 299 3.51 -18.04 -23.65
CA PRO A 299 3.20 -16.67 -24.05
C PRO A 299 4.45 -15.79 -24.06
N SER A 300 4.50 -14.89 -25.04
CA SER A 300 5.40 -13.74 -25.07
C SER A 300 4.69 -12.58 -25.74
N MET A 301 5.22 -11.37 -25.59
CA MET A 301 4.66 -10.17 -26.19
C MET A 301 5.75 -9.15 -26.49
N THR A 302 5.46 -8.28 -27.46
CA THR A 302 6.24 -7.09 -27.78
C THR A 302 5.28 -5.91 -27.85
N PHE A 303 5.62 -4.80 -27.20
CA PHE A 303 4.84 -3.56 -27.25
C PHE A 303 5.73 -2.33 -27.20
N THR A 304 5.16 -1.16 -27.50
CA THR A 304 5.87 0.12 -27.35
C THR A 304 5.58 0.67 -25.95
N CYS A 305 6.63 1.07 -25.24
CA CYS A 305 6.54 1.67 -23.92
C CYS A 305 5.62 2.90 -23.95
N PRO A 306 4.63 2.99 -23.06
CA PRO A 306 3.70 4.12 -23.03
C PRO A 306 4.40 5.44 -22.66
N ALA A 307 3.71 6.55 -22.90
CA ALA A 307 4.21 7.89 -22.56
C ALA A 307 4.50 8.05 -21.06
N SER A 308 3.75 7.32 -20.21
CA SER A 308 3.97 7.27 -18.76
C SER A 308 5.29 6.60 -18.36
N GLY A 309 5.90 5.80 -19.24
CA GLY A 309 7.09 5.00 -18.92
C GLY A 309 6.82 3.83 -17.97
N VAL A 310 5.56 3.54 -17.65
CA VAL A 310 5.16 2.54 -16.66
C VAL A 310 4.11 1.61 -17.27
N PHE A 311 4.23 0.32 -16.99
CA PHE A 311 3.27 -0.68 -17.41
C PHE A 311 3.03 -1.72 -16.31
N SER A 312 1.93 -2.45 -16.43
CA SER A 312 1.58 -3.57 -15.57
C SER A 312 1.33 -4.80 -16.40
N VAL A 313 1.60 -5.97 -15.82
CA VAL A 313 1.42 -7.27 -16.46
C VAL A 313 0.48 -8.12 -15.62
N MET A 314 -0.42 -8.79 -16.30
CA MET A 314 -1.30 -9.80 -15.73
C MET A 314 -1.19 -11.11 -16.51
N SER A 315 -1.50 -12.21 -15.84
CA SER A 315 -1.40 -13.56 -16.39
C SER A 315 -2.61 -14.42 -16.02
N GLN A 316 -2.89 -15.41 -16.87
CA GLN A 316 -3.85 -16.48 -16.61
C GLN A 316 -3.69 -17.63 -17.62
N ALA A 317 -4.11 -18.84 -17.25
CA ALA A 317 -4.23 -20.00 -18.13
C ALA A 317 -5.18 -19.71 -19.32
N ALA A 318 -4.89 -20.24 -20.50
CA ALA A 318 -5.72 -20.09 -21.68
C ALA A 318 -7.13 -20.67 -21.49
N ASN A 319 -7.26 -21.76 -20.72
CA ASN A 319 -8.54 -22.29 -20.25
C ASN A 319 -8.79 -21.84 -18.80
N SER A 320 -9.90 -21.15 -18.55
CA SER A 320 -10.23 -20.58 -17.24
C SER A 320 -10.49 -21.61 -16.13
N THR A 321 -10.63 -22.91 -16.47
CA THR A 321 -10.79 -23.98 -15.48
C THR A 321 -9.48 -24.63 -15.08
N GLN A 322 -8.38 -24.27 -15.73
CA GLN A 322 -7.06 -24.82 -15.47
C GLN A 322 -6.20 -23.85 -14.66
N THR A 323 -5.15 -24.39 -14.06
CA THR A 323 -4.16 -23.61 -13.31
C THR A 323 -2.81 -23.78 -13.96
N GLY A 324 -2.04 -22.69 -13.97
CA GLY A 324 -0.63 -22.69 -14.33
C GLY A 324 0.08 -21.56 -13.60
N ALA A 325 1.40 -21.55 -13.73
CA ALA A 325 2.25 -20.54 -13.13
C ALA A 325 3.11 -19.90 -14.22
N VAL A 326 3.45 -18.62 -14.01
CA VAL A 326 4.37 -17.87 -14.87
C VAL A 326 5.49 -17.26 -14.01
N SER A 327 6.68 -17.23 -14.59
CA SER A 327 7.76 -16.33 -14.23
C SER A 327 8.02 -15.47 -15.46
N VAL A 328 7.44 -14.27 -15.48
CA VAL A 328 7.62 -13.33 -16.60
C VAL A 328 8.98 -12.66 -16.46
N GLN A 329 9.71 -12.56 -17.58
CA GLN A 329 10.98 -11.85 -17.64
C GLN A 329 11.02 -10.97 -18.88
N GLU A 330 11.77 -9.88 -18.78
CA GLU A 330 12.13 -9.00 -19.88
C GLU A 330 13.35 -9.50 -20.64
N GLU A 331 13.51 -9.02 -21.89
CA GLU A 331 14.72 -9.24 -22.67
C GLU A 331 15.91 -8.48 -22.05
N THR A 332 16.94 -9.23 -21.64
CA THR A 332 18.21 -8.67 -21.18
C THR A 332 19.15 -8.50 -22.38
N GLY A 333 19.47 -7.25 -22.78
CA GLY A 333 20.50 -7.00 -23.80
C GLY A 333 20.25 -5.95 -24.90
N THR A 334 19.12 -5.21 -24.90
CA THR A 334 18.93 -4.00 -25.74
C THR A 334 18.41 -2.82 -24.89
N PRO A 335 18.44 -1.55 -25.37
CA PRO A 335 19.01 -0.39 -24.64
C PRO A 335 18.50 -0.19 -23.21
N ALA A 336 19.43 0.20 -22.34
CA ALA A 336 19.24 0.46 -20.92
C ALA A 336 17.93 1.19 -20.62
N GLY A 337 17.03 0.57 -19.84
CA GLY A 337 15.88 1.28 -19.31
C GLY A 337 14.65 0.46 -18.92
N THR A 338 14.46 -0.74 -19.49
CA THR A 338 13.38 -1.63 -19.03
C THR A 338 13.78 -2.33 -17.74
N ALA A 339 12.91 -2.32 -16.74
CA ALA A 339 13.06 -3.12 -15.53
C ALA A 339 11.72 -3.74 -15.15
N TYR A 340 11.72 -5.05 -14.91
CA TYR A 340 10.55 -5.81 -14.53
C TYR A 340 10.95 -7.07 -13.72
N PRO A 341 10.17 -7.49 -12.72
CA PRO A 341 9.18 -6.69 -12.00
C PRO A 341 9.88 -5.65 -11.10
N LEU A 342 9.13 -4.61 -10.72
CA LEU A 342 9.56 -3.60 -9.75
C LEU A 342 9.07 -3.92 -8.35
N SER A 343 9.87 -3.53 -7.35
CA SER A 343 9.49 -3.53 -5.93
C SER A 343 8.56 -2.37 -5.56
N GLU A 344 7.92 -2.43 -4.39
CA GLU A 344 7.03 -1.36 -3.91
C GLU A 344 7.76 -0.03 -3.76
N ALA A 345 9.02 -0.07 -3.30
CA ALA A 345 9.87 1.12 -3.20
C ALA A 345 10.10 1.80 -4.55
N GLU A 346 10.24 1.01 -5.62
CA GLU A 346 10.47 1.52 -6.97
C GLU A 346 9.19 2.02 -7.64
N VAL A 347 8.05 1.37 -7.40
CA VAL A 347 6.75 1.80 -7.95
C VAL A 347 6.24 3.05 -7.24
N PHE A 348 6.36 3.11 -5.92
CA PHE A 348 5.92 4.22 -5.07
C PHE A 348 7.13 5.00 -4.55
N SER A 349 7.69 5.84 -5.43
CA SER A 349 8.92 6.57 -5.16
C SER A 349 8.71 8.02 -4.70
N VAL A 350 7.50 8.57 -4.86
CA VAL A 350 7.20 9.94 -4.47
C VAL A 350 6.81 10.00 -3.00
N ARG A 351 7.74 10.42 -2.14
CA ARG A 351 7.46 10.63 -0.71
C ARG A 351 6.53 11.84 -0.53
N GLU A 352 5.31 11.63 -0.06
CA GLU A 352 4.34 12.71 0.16
C GLU A 352 4.66 13.50 1.42
N GLY A 353 4.85 12.79 2.52
CA GLY A 353 4.91 13.37 3.86
C GLY A 353 4.45 12.35 4.90
N ALA A 354 4.29 12.81 6.13
CA ALA A 354 3.83 11.97 7.24
C ALA A 354 2.56 12.52 7.89
N TYR A 355 1.75 11.59 8.37
CA TYR A 355 0.51 11.82 9.10
C TYR A 355 0.62 11.22 10.50
N PHE A 356 0.24 11.97 11.53
CA PHE A 356 0.39 11.54 12.91
C PHE A 356 -0.56 12.31 13.83
N GLY A 357 -0.87 11.74 15.00
CA GLY A 357 -1.79 12.33 15.96
C GLY A 357 -2.92 11.39 16.34
N ASN A 358 -4.00 11.95 16.89
CA ASN A 358 -5.15 11.19 17.37
C ASN A 358 -6.48 11.90 17.02
N ILE A 359 -7.31 11.26 16.19
CA ILE A 359 -8.64 11.77 15.83
C ILE A 359 -9.73 11.43 16.87
N PHE A 360 -9.42 10.55 17.82
CA PHE A 360 -10.39 10.01 18.79
C PHE A 360 -10.42 10.75 20.12
N GLU A 361 -9.74 11.90 20.24
CA GLU A 361 -9.72 12.71 21.46
C GLU A 361 -11.01 13.56 21.59
N PRO A 362 -11.96 13.21 22.47
CA PRO A 362 -13.26 13.89 22.53
C PRO A 362 -13.14 15.35 22.96
N SER A 363 -12.09 15.68 23.72
CA SER A 363 -11.84 17.03 24.23
C SER A 363 -11.16 17.97 23.21
N ALA A 364 -10.70 17.44 22.07
CA ALA A 364 -9.90 18.17 21.08
C ALA A 364 -10.58 18.26 19.71
N LEU A 365 -11.89 18.49 19.70
CA LEU A 365 -12.69 18.63 18.49
C LEU A 365 -13.03 20.10 18.20
N GLY A 366 -12.96 20.47 16.92
CA GLY A 366 -13.36 21.77 16.39
C GLY A 366 -14.80 21.82 15.90
N ALA A 367 -15.44 20.67 15.69
CA ALA A 367 -16.84 20.53 15.27
C ALA A 367 -17.53 19.43 16.08
N THR A 368 -18.85 19.54 16.20
CA THR A 368 -19.68 18.48 16.77
C THR A 368 -20.77 18.07 15.78
N VAL A 369 -20.74 16.84 15.28
CA VAL A 369 -21.80 16.24 14.45
C VAL A 369 -22.43 15.10 15.23
N TYR A 370 -23.75 15.00 15.27
CA TYR A 370 -24.42 13.91 15.97
C TYR A 370 -25.80 13.61 15.38
N VAL A 371 -26.31 12.43 15.69
CA VAL A 371 -27.67 11.99 15.41
C VAL A 371 -28.46 11.96 16.71
N ASP A 372 -29.55 12.73 16.77
CA ASP A 372 -30.42 12.83 17.94
C ASP A 372 -31.35 11.61 18.11
N ASP A 373 -32.15 11.59 19.18
CA ASP A 373 -33.08 10.48 19.46
C ASP A 373 -34.18 10.29 18.41
N THR A 374 -34.45 11.31 17.58
CA THR A 374 -35.41 11.24 16.47
C THR A 374 -34.80 10.73 15.18
N GLY A 375 -33.47 10.51 15.15
CA GLY A 375 -32.74 10.09 13.96
C GLY A 375 -32.30 11.26 13.07
N LYS A 376 -32.45 12.51 13.51
CA LYS A 376 -32.04 13.69 12.75
C LYS A 376 -30.55 13.98 12.95
N ILE A 377 -29.85 14.25 11.84
CA ILE A 377 -28.43 14.61 11.83
C ILE A 377 -28.26 16.12 12.05
N HIS A 378 -27.36 16.50 12.95
CA HIS A 378 -27.02 17.90 13.28
C HIS A 378 -25.54 18.18 13.05
N GLY A 379 -25.19 19.43 12.73
CA GLY A 379 -23.81 19.90 12.69
C GLY A 379 -23.06 19.74 11.36
N LYS A 380 -23.66 19.14 10.33
CA LYS A 380 -23.03 18.95 9.00
C LYS A 380 -22.67 20.26 8.28
N GLN A 381 -23.36 21.35 8.60
CA GLN A 381 -23.21 22.65 7.92
C GLN A 381 -22.12 23.54 8.55
N GLN A 382 -21.39 23.04 9.56
CA GLN A 382 -20.35 23.81 10.23
C GLN A 382 -19.17 24.11 9.29
N VAL A 383 -18.64 25.33 9.41
CA VAL A 383 -17.41 25.77 8.73
C VAL A 383 -16.40 26.13 9.81
N ILE A 384 -15.42 25.25 10.00
CA ILE A 384 -14.36 25.39 10.99
C ILE A 384 -13.10 25.88 10.27
N ARG A 385 -12.59 27.05 10.64
CA ARG A 385 -11.31 27.52 10.11
C ARG A 385 -10.18 26.65 10.67
N GLY A 386 -9.39 26.03 9.79
CA GLY A 386 -8.34 25.07 10.16
C GLY A 386 -8.89 23.67 10.45
N SER A 387 -8.26 22.98 11.40
CA SER A 387 -8.52 21.56 11.64
C SER A 387 -9.68 21.28 12.59
N VAL A 388 -10.51 20.29 12.23
CA VAL A 388 -11.53 19.71 13.11
C VAL A 388 -10.88 18.85 14.20
N TYR A 389 -9.85 18.07 13.88
CA TYR A 389 -9.13 17.26 14.86
C TYR A 389 -7.89 18.01 15.36
N ARG A 390 -7.99 18.63 16.54
CA ARG A 390 -6.95 19.54 17.05
C ARG A 390 -5.70 18.84 17.58
N LYS A 391 -5.71 17.50 17.65
CA LYS A 391 -4.56 16.64 17.96
C LYS A 391 -4.15 15.78 16.75
N MET A 392 -4.55 16.15 15.54
CA MET A 392 -4.13 15.49 14.32
C MET A 392 -3.24 16.43 13.49
N TYR A 393 -2.14 15.89 12.98
CA TYR A 393 -1.08 16.66 12.34
C TYR A 393 -0.64 16.00 11.04
N SER A 394 -0.03 16.83 10.18
CA SER A 394 0.67 16.34 8.99
C SER A 394 1.89 17.20 8.71
N CYS A 395 2.87 16.62 8.06
CA CYS A 395 3.99 17.34 7.49
C CYS A 395 4.27 16.83 6.08
N GLN A 396 4.87 17.67 5.25
CA GLN A 396 5.13 17.37 3.85
C GLN A 396 6.62 17.07 3.65
N ALA A 397 6.95 16.11 2.79
CA ALA A 397 8.35 15.80 2.48
C ALA A 397 9.07 17.02 1.86
N ALA A 398 10.40 17.06 1.97
CA ALA A 398 11.18 17.99 1.14
C ALA A 398 10.96 17.68 -0.34
N GLY A 399 10.70 18.71 -1.14
CA GLY A 399 10.61 18.56 -2.60
C GLY A 399 9.37 19.20 -3.20
N TRP A 400 8.26 19.34 -2.47
CA TRP A 400 7.09 20.03 -3.00
C TRP A 400 7.40 21.51 -3.29
N SER A 401 7.07 21.98 -4.50
CA SER A 401 7.24 23.39 -4.89
C SER A 401 6.32 24.33 -4.12
N ASP A 402 5.12 23.84 -3.75
CA ASP A 402 4.15 24.54 -2.90
C ASP A 402 3.52 23.56 -1.90
N ALA A 403 4.30 23.20 -0.88
CA ALA A 403 3.87 22.29 0.18
C ALA A 403 2.60 22.76 0.92
N ALA A 404 2.40 24.08 1.04
CA ALA A 404 1.24 24.64 1.73
C ALA A 404 -0.04 24.46 0.91
N ALA A 405 0.00 24.77 -0.39
CA ALA A 405 -1.14 24.54 -1.27
C ALA A 405 -1.46 23.05 -1.41
N TYR A 406 -0.42 22.20 -1.51
CA TYR A 406 -0.60 20.75 -1.50
C TYR A 406 -1.33 20.30 -0.23
N ALA A 407 -0.81 20.67 0.95
CA ALA A 407 -1.42 20.32 2.24
C ALA A 407 -2.87 20.79 2.36
N ALA A 408 -3.20 22.01 1.94
CA ALA A 408 -4.56 22.53 2.00
C ALA A 408 -5.54 21.68 1.16
N ASN A 409 -5.18 21.36 -0.09
CA ASN A 409 -5.98 20.49 -0.95
C ASN A 409 -6.07 19.06 -0.42
N ARG A 410 -5.01 18.59 0.23
CA ARG A 410 -4.90 17.25 0.75
C ARG A 410 -5.70 17.00 2.03
N LEU A 411 -5.84 18.03 2.86
CA LEU A 411 -6.35 17.92 4.23
C LEU A 411 -7.72 18.55 4.43
N CYS A 412 -8.13 19.51 3.60
CA CYS A 412 -9.30 20.35 3.87
C CYS A 412 -10.46 20.05 2.92
N ALA A 413 -11.67 19.95 3.47
CA ALA A 413 -12.89 19.86 2.67
C ALA A 413 -13.17 21.17 1.92
N LEU A 414 -12.70 22.30 2.46
CA LEU A 414 -12.77 23.63 1.84
C LEU A 414 -11.35 24.21 1.70
N PRO A 415 -10.57 23.76 0.70
CA PRO A 415 -9.15 24.09 0.60
C PRO A 415 -8.89 25.58 0.32
N SER A 416 -9.75 26.26 -0.43
CA SER A 416 -9.61 27.69 -0.74
C SER A 416 -9.69 28.59 0.49
N SER A 417 -10.43 28.17 1.52
CA SER A 417 -10.57 28.89 2.79
C SER A 417 -9.78 28.23 3.93
N GLY A 418 -9.03 27.15 3.66
CA GLY A 418 -8.34 26.36 4.67
C GLY A 418 -9.25 25.92 5.81
N SER A 419 -10.49 25.51 5.48
CA SER A 419 -11.52 25.19 6.46
C SER A 419 -11.96 23.72 6.38
N ASN A 420 -12.48 23.20 7.49
CA ASN A 420 -12.87 21.80 7.67
C ASN A 420 -11.71 20.85 7.34
N CYS A 421 -10.54 21.13 7.90
CA CYS A 421 -9.35 20.31 7.68
C CYS A 421 -9.30 19.12 8.63
N ALA A 422 -8.88 17.96 8.14
CA ALA A 422 -8.75 16.76 8.95
C ALA A 422 -7.51 16.79 9.86
N ALA A 423 -6.53 17.68 9.59
CA ALA A 423 -5.33 17.82 10.41
C ALA A 423 -4.71 19.22 10.31
N ILE A 424 -3.79 19.51 11.24
CA ILE A 424 -2.98 20.72 11.28
C ILE A 424 -1.68 20.48 10.50
N PRO A 425 -1.41 21.20 9.39
CA PRO A 425 -0.10 21.15 8.74
C PRO A 425 0.95 21.80 9.66
N THR A 426 1.99 21.05 10.01
CA THR A 426 3.06 21.49 10.94
C THR A 426 4.30 22.00 10.19
N GLY A 427 4.40 21.75 8.88
CA GLY A 427 5.50 22.20 8.01
C GLY A 427 6.19 21.04 7.32
N THR A 428 7.49 21.16 7.06
CA THR A 428 8.26 20.17 6.30
C THR A 428 8.83 19.07 7.21
N CYS A 429 8.74 17.84 6.74
CA CYS A 429 9.49 16.69 7.23
C CYS A 429 10.65 16.42 6.29
N VAL A 430 11.86 16.47 6.83
CA VAL A 430 13.08 16.25 6.07
C VAL A 430 13.95 15.21 6.77
N ASN A 431 15.03 14.80 6.11
CA ASN A 431 16.10 14.12 6.81
C ASN A 431 16.71 15.07 7.86
N PRO A 432 16.60 14.76 9.16
CA PRO A 432 17.02 15.64 10.25
C PRO A 432 18.54 15.81 10.34
N THR A 433 19.32 14.95 9.68
CA THR A 433 20.78 15.07 9.61
C THR A 433 21.25 16.10 8.58
N ALA A 434 20.35 16.58 7.71
CA ALA A 434 20.65 17.62 6.73
C ALA A 434 20.82 18.99 7.43
N PRO A 435 22.04 19.58 7.45
CA PRO A 435 22.30 20.83 8.18
C PRO A 435 21.49 22.03 7.69
N THR A 436 20.96 21.94 6.46
CA THR A 436 20.17 22.98 5.79
C THR A 436 18.74 23.10 6.34
N TYR A 437 18.28 22.19 7.21
CA TYR A 437 16.89 22.11 7.65
C TYR A 437 16.76 21.87 9.16
N PRO A 438 17.19 22.81 10.03
CA PRO A 438 17.12 22.67 11.49
C PRO A 438 15.68 22.60 12.03
N SER A 439 14.67 22.86 11.18
CA SER A 439 13.25 22.90 11.52
C SER A 439 12.47 21.65 11.08
N SER A 440 13.14 20.52 10.83
CA SER A 440 12.43 19.26 10.51
C SER A 440 11.40 18.94 11.57
N ARG A 441 10.21 18.51 11.14
CA ARG A 441 9.16 18.04 12.06
C ARG A 441 9.34 16.60 12.50
N CYS A 442 10.07 15.76 11.77
CA CYS A 442 10.37 14.39 12.20
C CYS A 442 11.84 14.23 12.56
N ALA A 443 12.10 13.36 13.53
CA ALA A 443 13.40 13.21 14.18
C ALA A 443 14.24 12.09 13.58
N LEU A 444 13.67 11.20 12.79
CA LEU A 444 14.38 10.18 12.02
C LEU A 444 13.79 10.10 10.60
N SER A 445 14.64 9.78 9.64
CA SER A 445 14.24 9.42 8.28
C SER A 445 14.87 8.07 8.01
N ASP A 446 14.04 7.06 7.73
CA ASP A 446 14.45 5.66 7.57
C ASP A 446 15.12 5.15 8.84
N GLY A 447 14.34 4.69 9.82
CA GLY A 447 14.94 4.12 11.02
C GLY A 447 14.94 2.59 11.02
N PRO A 448 15.15 1.98 12.21
CA PRO A 448 15.89 0.73 12.29
C PRO A 448 15.03 -0.53 12.18
N VAL A 449 13.70 -0.44 12.23
CA VAL A 449 12.81 -1.60 12.23
C VAL A 449 12.57 -2.10 10.81
N VAL A 450 12.38 -1.20 9.84
CA VAL A 450 12.23 -1.54 8.41
C VAL A 450 13.22 -0.75 7.56
N ASP A 451 14.45 -1.28 7.45
CA ASP A 451 15.54 -0.63 6.72
C ASP A 451 15.22 -0.42 5.23
N GLY A 452 15.44 0.79 4.73
CA GLY A 452 15.26 1.17 3.32
C GLY A 452 13.82 1.50 2.93
N ASP A 453 12.87 1.53 3.88
CA ASP A 453 11.50 1.93 3.61
C ASP A 453 11.34 3.45 3.51
N MET A 454 12.36 4.21 3.94
CA MET A 454 12.41 5.65 3.79
C MET A 454 11.27 6.40 4.49
N ASP A 455 10.69 5.82 5.53
CA ASP A 455 9.68 6.51 6.32
C ASP A 455 10.24 7.70 7.12
N PHE A 456 9.35 8.45 7.75
CA PHE A 456 9.69 9.42 8.79
C PHE A 456 9.21 8.86 10.11
N GLU A 457 10.08 8.87 11.12
CA GLU A 457 9.70 8.51 12.47
C GLU A 457 9.75 9.68 13.44
N LYS A 458 9.01 9.53 14.54
CA LYS A 458 9.06 10.42 15.70
C LYS A 458 8.83 11.86 15.25
N CYS A 459 7.57 12.21 15.03
CA CYS A 459 7.20 13.51 14.50
C CYS A 459 6.66 14.42 15.60
N ARG A 460 7.07 15.69 15.56
CA ARG A 460 6.75 16.70 16.54
C ARG A 460 5.56 17.52 16.10
N ASP A 461 4.58 17.64 16.99
CA ASP A 461 3.46 18.55 16.73
C ASP A 461 3.85 20.02 16.86
N SER A 462 3.07 20.89 16.20
CA SER A 462 3.28 22.34 16.23
C SER A 462 2.59 23.03 17.40
N THR A 463 1.71 22.35 18.14
CA THR A 463 0.88 22.96 19.19
C THR A 463 1.55 22.94 20.55
N THR A 464 2.09 21.80 20.93
CA THR A 464 2.70 21.51 22.24
C THR A 464 4.18 21.15 22.13
N GLY A 465 4.63 20.77 20.94
CA GLY A 465 5.96 20.23 20.73
C GLY A 465 6.12 18.79 21.19
N ALA A 466 5.03 18.06 21.47
CA ALA A 466 5.10 16.66 21.85
C ALA A 466 5.55 15.79 20.66
N MET A 467 6.22 14.69 20.99
CA MET A 467 6.71 13.71 20.03
C MET A 467 5.69 12.57 19.87
N TRP A 468 5.39 12.23 18.63
CA TRP A 468 4.49 11.15 18.24
C TRP A 468 5.31 10.06 17.57
N ASN A 469 5.28 8.83 18.10
CA ASN A 469 6.15 7.75 17.63
C ASN A 469 5.50 6.86 16.58
N GLU A 470 4.22 7.09 16.27
CA GLU A 470 3.46 6.30 15.30
C GLU A 470 3.03 7.11 14.06
N PRO A 471 3.92 7.89 13.42
CA PRO A 471 3.61 8.48 12.13
C PRO A 471 3.44 7.39 11.06
N ILE A 472 2.63 7.67 10.05
CA ILE A 472 2.62 6.93 8.79
C ILE A 472 3.07 7.87 7.69
N THR A 473 4.13 7.46 6.98
CA THR A 473 4.63 8.13 5.80
C THR A 473 3.94 7.57 4.57
N VAL A 474 3.47 8.45 3.69
CA VAL A 474 2.79 8.07 2.46
C VAL A 474 3.73 8.22 1.28
N PHE A 475 3.75 7.20 0.43
CA PHE A 475 4.40 7.24 -0.88
C PHE A 475 3.37 7.09 -2.00
N LEU A 476 3.53 7.91 -3.03
CA LEU A 476 2.70 7.96 -4.22
C LEU A 476 3.47 7.38 -5.41
N HIS A 477 2.72 6.80 -6.34
CA HIS A 477 3.24 6.45 -7.66
C HIS A 477 3.43 7.71 -8.53
N ASP A 478 2.47 8.63 -8.45
CA ASP A 478 2.44 9.90 -9.18
C ASP A 478 2.11 11.03 -8.21
N ALA A 479 2.95 12.06 -8.19
CA ALA A 479 2.83 13.23 -7.32
C ALA A 479 1.50 13.97 -7.49
N CYS A 480 0.94 13.96 -8.70
CA CYS A 480 -0.28 14.67 -9.03
C CYS A 480 -1.54 13.79 -8.96
N ALA A 481 -1.41 12.49 -8.65
CA ALA A 481 -2.56 11.57 -8.60
C ALA A 481 -3.67 12.04 -7.65
N LEU A 482 -3.32 12.79 -6.60
CA LEU A 482 -4.23 13.29 -5.57
C LEU A 482 -4.79 14.69 -5.83
N MET A 483 -4.51 15.29 -6.99
CA MET A 483 -4.85 16.69 -7.28
C MET A 483 -5.85 16.82 -8.44
N SER A 484 -6.83 17.72 -8.30
CA SER A 484 -7.89 17.89 -9.31
C SER A 484 -7.67 19.05 -10.27
N LYS A 485 -6.95 20.11 -9.85
CA LYS A 485 -7.08 21.43 -10.50
C LYS A 485 -5.82 22.30 -10.56
N ALA A 486 -4.67 21.85 -10.06
CA ALA A 486 -3.46 22.67 -10.07
C ALA A 486 -2.22 21.78 -10.25
N PRO A 487 -1.78 21.52 -11.49
CA PRO A 487 -0.55 20.75 -11.71
C PRO A 487 0.67 21.42 -11.06
N GLU A 488 0.64 22.73 -10.83
CA GLU A 488 1.73 23.47 -10.19
C GLU A 488 1.90 23.16 -8.69
N SER A 489 0.84 22.79 -7.99
CA SER A 489 0.91 22.51 -6.54
C SER A 489 1.34 21.08 -6.22
N CYS A 490 1.40 20.19 -7.22
CA CYS A 490 2.00 18.86 -7.09
C CYS A 490 3.35 18.73 -7.79
N ARG A 491 3.96 19.85 -8.23
CA ARG A 491 5.32 19.82 -8.77
C ARG A 491 6.31 19.52 -7.66
N MET A 492 7.25 18.62 -7.96
CA MET A 492 8.41 18.38 -7.12
C MET A 492 9.61 19.15 -7.70
N ASN A 493 10.37 19.82 -6.83
CA ASN A 493 11.60 20.54 -7.14
C ASN A 493 12.58 19.58 -7.85
N GLY A 494 12.94 19.88 -9.09
CA GLY A 494 13.83 19.06 -9.92
C GLY A 494 13.13 18.16 -10.94
N GLN A 495 11.79 18.08 -10.94
CA GLN A 495 11.04 17.56 -12.09
C GLN A 495 10.88 18.67 -13.14
N LYS A 496 11.44 18.46 -14.34
CA LYS A 496 11.25 19.33 -15.51
C LYS A 496 10.06 18.86 -16.33
#